data_AF-A0A3B0TM59-F1
#
_entry.id   AF-A0A3B0TM59-F1
#
_cell.length_a   1.000
_cell.length_b   1.000
_cell.length_c   1.000
_cell.angle_alpha   90.00
_cell.angle_beta   90.00
_cell.angle_gamma   90.00
#
_symmetry.space_group_name_H-M   'P 1'
#
loop_
_entity.id
_entity.type
_entity.pdbx_description
1 polymer ?
#
loop_
_entity_poly.entity_id
_entity_poly.type
_entity_poly.pdbx_seq_one_letter_code
_entity_poly.pdbx_strand_id
1 'polypeptide(L)'
;GAWQYTIPSDASPESVDWDAFIMGAEKGNFDATKFFRWRNYREFGTGVAGDLFVHLLSSIHVILDSNGPNKIFSSGQLSYWKDGRNVPDVLAAIMEYPETSNHPEFQLTLRVNFASGKGPTNFVRLIGDEGVMEVAGDSVTINHSIMSEAPGIGGWDSLDTFTESMQKELIDEYNNKYSEEQKKRPLKNPIKYVAEDQDKHKDHFINFFEGVRNGTPVIEGPEFGFRACAPCLLCNDSYFDQKIMNWDPIAMKLT
;
A
#
# COMPACT_ATOMS: atom_id res chain seq x y z
N GLY A 1 19.29 -8.52 5.44
CA GLY A 1 17.90 -8.27 5.01
C GLY A 1 16.93 -8.70 6.10
N ALA A 2 15.64 -8.37 5.99
CA ALA A 2 14.58 -8.74 6.96
C ALA A 2 14.95 -8.42 8.43
N TRP A 3 15.58 -7.27 8.64
CA TRP A 3 16.03 -6.74 9.93
C TRP A 3 17.07 -7.59 10.69
N GLN A 4 17.70 -8.55 10.02
CA GLN A 4 18.85 -9.30 10.53
C GLN A 4 20.15 -8.52 10.32
N TYR A 5 20.29 -7.40 11.04
CA TYR A 5 21.49 -6.57 10.97
C TYR A 5 22.67 -7.23 11.70
N THR A 6 23.89 -6.95 11.21
CA THR A 6 25.13 -7.34 11.87
C THR A 6 25.24 -6.62 13.21
N ILE A 7 25.63 -7.34 14.26
CA ILE A 7 25.82 -6.80 15.60
C ILE A 7 27.32 -6.59 15.82
N PRO A 8 27.78 -5.40 16.25
CA PRO A 8 29.18 -5.16 16.60
C PRO A 8 29.68 -6.14 17.67
N SER A 9 30.92 -6.59 17.55
CA SER A 9 31.52 -7.55 18.49
C SER A 9 31.76 -6.96 19.88
N ASP A 10 31.80 -5.63 20.00
CA ASP A 10 31.97 -4.85 21.22
C ASP A 10 30.65 -4.20 21.70
N ALA A 11 29.50 -4.69 21.21
CA ALA A 11 28.19 -4.24 21.67
C ALA A 11 28.01 -4.52 23.17
N SER A 12 27.90 -3.47 23.97
CA SER A 12 27.80 -3.54 25.43
C SER A 12 27.16 -2.26 25.99
N PRO A 13 26.77 -2.22 27.29
CA PRO A 13 26.32 -0.99 27.94
C PRO A 13 27.33 0.15 27.91
N GLU A 14 28.62 -0.13 27.69
CA GLU A 14 29.66 0.90 27.56
C GLU A 14 29.71 1.53 26.15
N SER A 15 29.30 0.80 25.10
CA SER A 15 29.28 1.29 23.72
C SER A 15 27.88 1.75 23.26
N VAL A 16 26.84 1.43 24.03
CA VAL A 16 25.44 1.73 23.73
C VAL A 16 24.72 2.27 24.97
N ASP A 17 24.02 3.39 24.81
CA ASP A 17 23.12 3.93 25.84
C ASP A 17 21.81 3.12 25.88
N TRP A 18 21.88 1.94 26.50
CA TRP A 18 20.74 1.02 26.63
C TRP A 18 19.60 1.65 27.42
N ASP A 19 19.90 2.30 28.54
CA ASP A 19 18.88 2.89 29.42
C ASP A 19 18.08 3.98 28.70
N ALA A 20 18.73 4.79 27.85
CA ALA A 20 18.02 5.73 27.00
C ALA A 20 17.15 5.02 25.95
N PHE A 21 17.65 3.95 25.33
CA PHE A 21 16.92 3.18 24.33
C PHE A 21 15.64 2.53 24.89
N ILE A 22 15.70 2.00 26.12
CA ILE A 22 14.53 1.36 26.76
C ILE A 22 13.71 2.31 27.64
N MET A 23 13.94 3.62 27.58
CA MET A 23 13.25 4.60 28.43
C MET A 23 11.71 4.52 28.35
N GLY A 24 11.18 4.17 27.18
CA GLY A 24 9.74 4.00 26.93
C GLY A 24 9.25 2.54 26.98
N ALA A 25 10.11 1.59 27.33
CA ALA A 25 9.81 0.16 27.33
C ALA A 25 9.99 -0.47 28.72
N GLU A 26 9.74 -1.78 28.84
CA GLU A 26 10.00 -2.51 30.07
C GLU A 26 11.49 -2.51 30.41
N LYS A 27 11.82 -2.23 31.67
CA LYS A 27 13.22 -2.25 32.14
C LYS A 27 13.78 -3.67 32.07
N GLY A 28 15.02 -3.81 31.61
CA GLY A 28 15.68 -5.10 31.51
C GLY A 28 17.18 -4.99 31.31
N ASN A 29 17.85 -6.14 31.40
CA ASN A 29 19.28 -6.24 31.10
C ASN A 29 19.55 -5.87 29.62
N PHE A 30 20.76 -5.40 29.36
CA PHE A 30 21.21 -5.11 27.99
C PHE A 30 21.03 -6.32 27.08
N ASP A 31 20.42 -6.08 25.93
CA ASP A 31 20.23 -7.06 24.87
C ASP A 31 20.64 -6.45 23.53
N ALA A 32 21.83 -6.81 23.07
CA ALA A 32 22.38 -6.33 21.81
C ALA A 32 21.46 -6.68 20.61
N THR A 33 20.75 -7.81 20.67
CA THR A 33 19.83 -8.23 19.59
C THR A 33 18.64 -7.28 19.54
N LYS A 34 18.03 -6.97 20.68
CA LYS A 34 16.93 -6.01 20.74
C LYS A 34 17.35 -4.60 20.33
N PHE A 35 18.55 -4.15 20.72
CA PHE A 35 19.05 -2.84 20.31
C PHE A 35 19.28 -2.74 18.80
N PHE A 36 20.09 -3.62 18.23
CA PHE A 36 20.48 -3.52 16.81
C PHE A 36 19.42 -4.07 15.84
N ARG A 37 18.49 -4.90 16.32
CA ARG A 37 17.42 -5.50 15.51
C ARG A 37 16.04 -5.14 16.04
N TRP A 38 15.90 -3.94 16.61
CA TRP A 38 14.69 -3.41 17.25
C TRP A 38 13.42 -3.54 16.42
N ARG A 39 13.51 -3.48 15.09
CA ARG A 39 12.35 -3.64 14.17
C ARG A 39 11.68 -5.02 14.28
N ASN A 40 12.37 -6.03 14.80
CA ASN A 40 11.82 -7.36 15.07
C ASN A 40 10.88 -7.39 16.31
N TYR A 41 10.80 -6.31 17.07
CA TYR A 41 10.19 -6.28 18.39
C TYR A 41 9.16 -5.16 18.49
N ARG A 42 7.91 -5.49 18.78
CA ARG A 42 6.77 -4.56 18.88
C ARG A 42 7.01 -3.45 19.91
N GLU A 43 7.79 -3.74 20.95
CA GLU A 43 8.11 -2.81 22.03
C GLU A 43 8.98 -1.64 21.55
N PHE A 44 9.74 -1.83 20.47
CA PHE A 44 10.71 -0.85 19.99
C PHE A 44 10.41 -0.34 18.59
N GLY A 45 9.52 -1.00 17.84
CA GLY A 45 9.28 -0.65 16.45
C GLY A 45 7.87 -0.88 15.94
N THR A 46 7.65 -0.37 14.74
CA THR A 46 6.34 -0.31 14.07
C THR A 46 6.07 -1.48 13.13
N GLY A 47 6.86 -2.55 13.24
CA GLY A 47 6.74 -3.76 12.42
C GLY A 47 6.72 -3.48 10.92
N VAL A 48 6.16 -4.44 10.18
CA VAL A 48 6.18 -4.43 8.70
C VAL A 48 5.36 -3.29 8.13
N ALA A 49 4.21 -2.99 8.75
CA ALA A 49 3.34 -1.92 8.27
C ALA A 49 4.05 -0.57 8.36
N GLY A 50 4.63 -0.21 9.51
CA GLY A 50 5.30 1.08 9.65
C GLY A 50 6.56 1.22 8.79
N ASP A 51 7.33 0.14 8.61
CA ASP A 51 8.59 0.19 7.84
C ASP A 51 8.33 0.21 6.32
N LEU A 52 7.23 -0.38 5.82
CA LEU A 52 7.02 -0.58 4.38
C LEU A 52 5.69 -0.08 3.82
N PHE A 53 4.58 -0.13 4.56
CA PHE A 53 3.31 0.42 4.05
C PHE A 53 3.38 1.93 3.95
N VAL A 54 4.15 2.61 4.81
CA VAL A 54 4.27 4.07 4.81
C VAL A 54 4.71 4.63 3.45
N HIS A 55 5.65 3.95 2.78
CA HIS A 55 6.14 4.36 1.46
C HIS A 55 5.05 4.26 0.38
N LEU A 56 4.24 3.20 0.43
CA LEU A 56 3.14 2.99 -0.52
C LEU A 56 1.98 3.94 -0.22
N LEU A 57 1.68 4.18 1.06
CA LEU A 57 0.63 5.11 1.48
C LEU A 57 0.96 6.55 1.10
N SER A 58 2.19 7.02 1.35
CA SER A 58 2.63 8.34 0.88
C SER A 58 2.46 8.45 -0.64
N SER A 59 2.89 7.44 -1.40
CA SER A 59 2.72 7.45 -2.87
C SER A 59 1.25 7.56 -3.28
N ILE A 60 0.35 6.80 -2.66
CA ILE A 60 -1.09 6.81 -2.96
C ILE A 60 -1.73 8.13 -2.57
N HIS A 61 -1.37 8.68 -1.41
CA HIS A 61 -1.88 9.96 -0.92
C HIS A 61 -1.45 11.11 -1.83
N VAL A 62 -0.21 11.09 -2.37
CA VAL A 62 0.24 12.05 -3.39
C VAL A 62 -0.50 11.86 -4.71
N ILE A 63 -0.57 10.63 -5.24
CA ILE A 63 -1.14 10.35 -6.58
C ILE A 63 -2.62 10.72 -6.64
N LEU A 64 -3.38 10.41 -5.59
CA LEU A 64 -4.83 10.58 -5.55
C LEU A 64 -5.28 11.84 -4.81
N ASP A 65 -4.34 12.64 -4.28
CA ASP A 65 -4.61 13.77 -3.38
C ASP A 65 -5.59 13.38 -2.25
N SER A 66 -5.23 12.31 -1.55
CA SER A 66 -6.05 11.66 -0.53
C SER A 66 -5.52 11.92 0.87
N ASN A 67 -6.43 12.22 1.82
CA ASN A 67 -6.08 12.40 3.23
C ASN A 67 -5.97 11.09 4.03
N GLY A 68 -6.46 9.96 3.51
CA GLY A 68 -6.33 8.66 4.17
C GLY A 68 -7.59 7.80 4.16
N PRO A 69 -7.49 6.54 4.62
CA PRO A 69 -8.63 5.62 4.71
C PRO A 69 -9.54 5.98 5.89
N ASN A 70 -10.74 5.40 5.96
CA ASN A 70 -11.60 5.49 7.15
C ASN A 70 -11.80 4.15 7.87
N LYS A 71 -11.48 3.03 7.21
CA LYS A 71 -11.56 1.69 7.77
C LYS A 71 -10.35 0.87 7.38
N ILE A 72 -9.78 0.15 8.33
CA ILE A 72 -8.56 -0.63 8.15
C ILE A 72 -8.72 -1.99 8.79
N PHE A 73 -8.35 -3.04 8.06
CA PHE A 73 -8.25 -4.41 8.57
C PHE A 73 -6.93 -5.03 8.12
N SER A 74 -6.25 -5.75 9.02
CA SER A 74 -4.98 -6.42 8.72
C SER A 74 -4.94 -7.86 9.21
N SER A 75 -4.27 -8.71 8.45
CA SER A 75 -4.00 -10.10 8.80
C SER A 75 -2.58 -10.48 8.37
N GLY A 76 -1.92 -11.30 9.18
CA GLY A 76 -0.51 -11.60 9.01
C GLY A 76 -0.09 -12.86 9.75
N GLN A 77 1.18 -13.22 9.57
CA GLN A 77 1.77 -14.41 10.15
C GLN A 77 3.29 -14.25 10.26
N LEU A 78 3.86 -14.90 11.27
CA LEU A 78 5.30 -15.12 11.38
C LEU A 78 5.61 -16.50 10.80
N SER A 79 5.84 -16.58 9.50
CA SER A 79 5.89 -17.83 8.74
C SER A 79 7.32 -18.40 8.65
N TYR A 80 8.32 -17.60 8.29
CA TYR A 80 9.67 -18.05 7.94
C TYR A 80 10.73 -17.69 8.98
N TRP A 81 10.80 -16.43 9.43
CA TRP A 81 11.87 -15.94 10.28
C TRP A 81 11.70 -16.34 11.75
N LYS A 82 12.22 -17.50 12.16
CA LYS A 82 12.13 -18.04 13.53
C LYS A 82 13.29 -17.58 14.43
N ASP A 83 13.53 -16.28 14.48
CA ASP A 83 14.69 -15.66 15.14
C ASP A 83 14.35 -14.99 16.48
N GLY A 84 13.19 -15.29 17.04
CA GLY A 84 12.71 -14.73 18.30
C GLY A 84 12.00 -13.38 18.17
N ARG A 85 11.76 -12.89 16.94
CA ARG A 85 10.90 -11.73 16.70
C ARG A 85 9.46 -11.97 17.18
N ASN A 86 8.76 -10.89 17.56
CA ASN A 86 7.35 -10.93 17.99
C ASN A 86 6.42 -10.15 17.03
N VAL A 87 6.90 -9.87 15.82
CA VAL A 87 6.17 -9.21 14.73
C VAL A 87 6.06 -10.15 13.51
N PRO A 88 5.02 -10.01 12.67
CA PRO A 88 4.85 -10.85 11.49
C PRO A 88 5.94 -10.58 10.44
N ASP A 89 6.23 -11.59 9.61
CA ASP A 89 7.12 -11.46 8.44
C ASP A 89 6.35 -11.49 7.10
N VAL A 90 5.05 -11.79 7.18
CA VAL A 90 4.05 -11.61 6.13
C VAL A 90 2.86 -10.86 6.72
N LEU A 91 2.50 -9.74 6.11
CA LEU A 91 1.35 -8.94 6.54
C LEU A 91 0.60 -8.45 5.30
N ALA A 92 -0.73 -8.53 5.36
CA ALA A 92 -1.63 -7.94 4.38
C ALA A 92 -2.63 -7.04 5.10
N ALA A 93 -2.97 -5.92 4.47
CA ALA A 93 -3.96 -4.97 4.95
C ALA A 93 -4.94 -4.61 3.84
N ILE A 94 -6.21 -4.45 4.21
CA ILE A 94 -7.27 -3.90 3.38
C ILE A 94 -7.70 -2.59 4.03
N MET A 95 -7.78 -1.53 3.25
CA MET A 95 -8.17 -0.20 3.69
C MET A 95 -9.26 0.35 2.77
N GLU A 96 -10.31 0.91 3.35
CA GLU A 96 -11.38 1.59 2.61
C GLU A 96 -11.12 3.10 2.66
N TYR A 97 -11.09 3.72 1.49
CA TYR A 97 -10.95 5.17 1.33
C TYR A 97 -12.32 5.75 0.94
N PRO A 98 -12.84 6.73 1.68
CA PRO A 98 -14.11 7.36 1.35
C PRO A 98 -14.00 8.20 0.08
N GLU A 99 -15.15 8.45 -0.56
CA GLU A 99 -15.25 9.47 -1.61
C GLU A 99 -14.90 10.86 -1.05
N THR A 100 -14.18 11.64 -1.84
CA THR A 100 -13.83 13.04 -1.55
C THR A 100 -14.04 13.90 -2.79
N SER A 101 -13.77 15.20 -2.69
CA SER A 101 -13.75 16.09 -3.87
C SER A 101 -12.63 15.76 -4.86
N ASN A 102 -11.60 15.02 -4.44
CA ASN A 102 -10.39 14.76 -5.23
C ASN A 102 -10.43 13.38 -5.91
N HIS A 103 -11.13 12.41 -5.33
CA HIS A 103 -11.19 11.05 -5.84
C HIS A 103 -12.50 10.34 -5.39
N PRO A 104 -13.01 9.37 -6.18
CA PRO A 104 -14.10 8.50 -5.75
C PRO A 104 -13.67 7.60 -4.59
N GLU A 105 -14.63 6.91 -3.96
CA GLU A 105 -14.30 5.85 -3.01
C GLU A 105 -13.49 4.73 -3.67
N PHE A 106 -12.55 4.14 -2.93
CA PHE A 106 -11.77 3.01 -3.41
C PHE A 106 -11.28 2.13 -2.27
N GLN A 107 -10.88 0.91 -2.61
CA GLN A 107 -10.23 -0.01 -1.68
C GLN A 107 -8.76 -0.15 -2.02
N LEU A 108 -7.92 -0.07 -0.99
CA LEU A 108 -6.49 -0.34 -1.08
C LEU A 108 -6.16 -1.67 -0.41
N THR A 109 -5.43 -2.54 -1.11
CA THR A 109 -4.80 -3.72 -0.52
C THR A 109 -3.30 -3.59 -0.56
N LEU A 110 -2.65 -3.66 0.61
CA LEU A 110 -1.20 -3.69 0.74
C LEU A 110 -0.76 -5.06 1.25
N ARG A 111 0.39 -5.55 0.77
CA ARG A 111 0.97 -6.81 1.24
C ARG A 111 2.49 -6.76 1.20
N VAL A 112 3.10 -7.26 2.27
CA VAL A 112 4.55 -7.49 2.35
C VAL A 112 4.80 -8.96 2.68
N ASN A 113 5.90 -9.49 2.12
CA ASN A 113 6.46 -10.78 2.47
C ASN A 113 7.99 -10.69 2.46
N PHE A 114 8.62 -10.82 3.64
CA PHE A 114 10.08 -10.75 3.77
C PHE A 114 10.85 -11.97 3.26
N ALA A 115 10.17 -13.08 3.01
CA ALA A 115 10.75 -14.28 2.43
C ALA A 115 10.21 -14.51 1.00
N SER A 116 9.89 -13.43 0.27
CA SER A 116 9.41 -13.52 -1.11
C SER A 116 10.47 -14.10 -2.04
N GLY A 117 10.15 -15.21 -2.70
CA GLY A 117 11.01 -15.82 -3.73
C GLY A 117 11.19 -14.98 -4.99
N LYS A 118 10.41 -13.90 -5.16
CA LYS A 118 10.57 -12.93 -6.27
C LYS A 118 11.77 -12.00 -6.07
N GLY A 119 12.32 -11.94 -4.85
CA GLY A 119 13.33 -10.95 -4.48
C GLY A 119 12.73 -9.57 -4.17
N PRO A 120 13.59 -8.56 -3.91
CA PRO A 120 13.15 -7.22 -3.53
C PRO A 120 12.38 -6.54 -4.67
N THR A 121 11.08 -6.34 -4.46
CA THR A 121 10.23 -5.64 -5.42
C THR A 121 9.18 -4.82 -4.66
N ASN A 122 8.87 -3.63 -5.17
CA ASN A 122 7.77 -2.79 -4.73
C ASN A 122 7.09 -2.20 -5.96
N PHE A 123 5.78 -1.99 -5.87
CA PHE A 123 4.99 -1.31 -6.89
C PHE A 123 3.60 -1.00 -6.33
N VAL A 124 2.94 0.01 -6.89
CA VAL A 124 1.52 0.32 -6.67
C VAL A 124 0.78 0.08 -7.97
N ARG A 125 -0.43 -0.50 -7.91
CA ARG A 125 -1.33 -0.60 -9.05
C ARG A 125 -2.62 0.15 -8.75
N LEU A 126 -2.98 1.07 -9.64
CA LEU A 126 -4.29 1.71 -9.66
C LEU A 126 -5.11 1.04 -10.76
N ILE A 127 -6.26 0.50 -10.38
CA ILE A 127 -7.12 -0.31 -11.24
C ILE A 127 -8.39 0.49 -11.50
N GLY A 128 -8.52 1.01 -12.72
CA GLY A 128 -9.72 1.67 -13.22
C GLY A 128 -10.51 0.79 -14.18
N ASP A 129 -11.63 1.32 -14.64
CA ASP A 129 -12.52 0.72 -15.64
C ASP A 129 -11.93 0.73 -17.06
N GLU A 130 -11.10 1.72 -17.39
CA GLU A 130 -10.41 1.78 -18.68
C GLU A 130 -9.07 1.02 -18.73
N GLY A 131 -8.48 0.73 -17.58
CA GLY A 131 -7.14 0.15 -17.53
C GLY A 131 -6.49 0.14 -16.16
N VAL A 132 -5.23 -0.30 -16.14
CA VAL A 132 -4.41 -0.42 -14.94
C VAL A 132 -3.14 0.40 -15.12
N MET A 133 -2.90 1.31 -14.17
CA MET A 133 -1.65 2.02 -14.01
C MET A 133 -0.77 1.29 -12.98
N GLU A 134 0.45 0.96 -13.35
CA GLU A 134 1.47 0.43 -12.44
C GLU A 134 2.58 1.47 -12.24
N VAL A 135 2.83 1.83 -10.99
CA VAL A 135 3.94 2.70 -10.57
C VAL A 135 4.99 1.82 -9.90
N ALA A 136 6.15 1.69 -10.54
CA ALA A 136 7.23 0.81 -10.10
C ALA A 136 8.60 1.43 -10.38
N GLY A 137 9.39 1.63 -9.32
CA GLY A 137 10.68 2.32 -9.41
C GLY A 137 10.53 3.70 -10.05
N ASP A 138 11.25 3.90 -11.15
CA ASP A 138 11.26 5.16 -11.92
C ASP A 138 10.29 5.15 -13.10
N SER A 139 9.37 4.19 -13.16
CA SER A 139 8.47 4.04 -14.30
C SER A 139 7.00 3.99 -13.92
N VAL A 140 6.18 4.52 -14.82
CA VAL A 140 4.73 4.40 -14.82
C VAL A 140 4.32 3.71 -16.11
N THR A 141 3.60 2.60 -16.00
CA THR A 141 3.07 1.85 -17.15
C THR A 141 1.56 1.78 -17.06
N ILE A 142 0.85 2.13 -18.13
CA ILE A 142 -0.61 2.04 -18.24
C ILE A 142 -0.94 1.02 -19.31
N ASN A 143 -1.72 0.00 -18.95
CA ASN A 143 -2.29 -0.96 -19.87
C ASN A 143 -3.81 -0.80 -19.90
N HIS A 144 -4.40 -0.78 -21.09
CA HIS A 144 -5.83 -0.56 -21.27
C HIS A 144 -6.57 -1.88 -21.51
N SER A 145 -7.76 -2.00 -20.90
CA SER A 145 -8.66 -3.15 -21.08
C SER A 145 -10.10 -2.67 -20.99
N ILE A 146 -10.48 -1.84 -21.95
CA ILE A 146 -11.79 -1.18 -21.96
C ILE A 146 -12.87 -2.22 -22.32
N MET A 147 -13.95 -2.25 -21.55
CA MET A 147 -15.10 -3.09 -21.86
C MET A 147 -15.87 -2.52 -23.06
N SER A 148 -16.45 -3.40 -23.86
CA SER A 148 -17.46 -3.00 -24.85
C SER A 148 -18.67 -2.41 -24.13
N GLU A 149 -19.40 -1.51 -24.80
CA GLU A 149 -20.65 -0.99 -24.26
C GLU A 149 -21.70 -2.11 -24.15
N ALA A 150 -21.75 -2.99 -25.15
CA ALA A 150 -22.57 -4.18 -25.10
C ALA A 150 -21.89 -5.23 -24.19
N PRO A 151 -22.61 -5.81 -23.21
CA PRO A 151 -22.11 -6.94 -22.45
C PRO A 151 -21.93 -8.16 -23.38
N GLY A 152 -20.95 -9.01 -23.10
CA GLY A 152 -20.81 -10.27 -23.83
C GLY A 152 -22.05 -11.16 -23.66
N ILE A 153 -22.45 -11.86 -24.72
CA ILE A 153 -23.53 -12.84 -24.72
C ILE A 153 -22.98 -14.20 -25.17
N GLY A 154 -23.30 -15.26 -24.43
CA GLY A 154 -22.72 -16.60 -24.61
C GLY A 154 -21.33 -16.81 -23.97
N GLY A 155 -20.83 -18.05 -24.01
CA GLY A 155 -19.53 -18.43 -23.44
C GLY A 155 -19.56 -18.62 -21.92
N TRP A 156 -19.13 -17.61 -21.15
CA TRP A 156 -19.20 -17.62 -19.67
C TRP A 156 -20.55 -17.13 -19.12
N ASP A 157 -21.48 -16.81 -20.01
CA ASP A 157 -22.87 -16.49 -19.68
C ASP A 157 -23.73 -17.77 -19.61
N SER A 158 -24.92 -17.63 -19.03
CA SER A 158 -25.94 -18.66 -18.90
C SER A 158 -26.66 -19.03 -20.20
N LEU A 159 -26.47 -18.30 -21.30
CA LEU A 159 -27.20 -18.49 -22.56
C LEU A 159 -27.32 -19.96 -22.99
N ASP A 160 -26.20 -20.69 -22.99
CA ASP A 160 -26.13 -22.07 -23.47
C ASP A 160 -26.88 -23.08 -22.57
N THR A 161 -27.33 -22.65 -21.38
CA THR A 161 -28.16 -23.45 -20.48
C THR A 161 -29.65 -23.39 -20.80
N PHE A 162 -30.08 -22.46 -21.65
CA PHE A 162 -31.47 -22.30 -22.07
C PHE A 162 -31.80 -23.11 -23.31
N THR A 163 -33.10 -23.28 -23.61
CA THR A 163 -33.54 -23.95 -24.84
C THR A 163 -33.08 -23.20 -26.09
N GLU A 164 -32.87 -23.91 -27.20
CA GLU A 164 -32.45 -23.30 -28.48
C GLU A 164 -33.39 -22.17 -28.93
N SER A 165 -34.70 -22.30 -28.68
CA SER A 165 -35.68 -21.26 -29.00
C SER A 165 -35.44 -19.98 -28.20
N MET A 166 -35.18 -20.10 -26.89
CA MET A 166 -34.88 -18.95 -26.03
C MET A 166 -33.53 -18.34 -26.36
N GLN A 167 -32.52 -19.16 -26.67
CA GLN A 167 -31.21 -18.66 -27.09
C GLN A 167 -31.35 -17.76 -28.32
N LYS A 168 -32.12 -18.21 -29.33
CA LYS A 168 -32.37 -17.44 -30.54
C LYS A 168 -33.07 -16.11 -30.24
N GLU A 169 -34.13 -16.15 -29.44
CA GLU A 169 -34.87 -14.95 -29.02
C GLU A 169 -33.96 -13.93 -28.32
N LEU A 170 -33.17 -14.37 -27.34
CA LEU A 170 -32.25 -13.52 -26.59
C LEU A 170 -31.13 -12.95 -27.47
N ILE A 171 -30.61 -13.73 -28.43
CA ILE A 171 -29.61 -13.26 -29.39
C ILE A 171 -30.22 -12.21 -30.32
N ASP A 172 -31.44 -12.41 -30.81
CA ASP A 172 -32.13 -11.45 -31.68
C ASP A 172 -32.42 -10.14 -30.93
N GLU A 173 -32.90 -10.21 -29.68
CA GLU A 173 -33.07 -9.05 -28.79
C GLU A 173 -31.74 -8.32 -28.55
N TYR A 174 -30.68 -9.06 -28.25
CA TYR A 174 -29.33 -8.51 -28.05
C TYR A 174 -28.83 -7.78 -29.29
N ASN A 175 -29.00 -8.38 -30.47
CA ASN A 175 -28.57 -7.80 -31.75
C ASN A 175 -29.41 -6.58 -32.16
N ASN A 176 -30.69 -6.52 -31.76
CA ASN A 176 -31.53 -5.34 -31.96
C ASN A 176 -31.18 -4.21 -30.98
N LYS A 177 -30.72 -4.54 -29.77
CA LYS A 177 -30.37 -3.57 -28.74
C LYS A 177 -29.00 -2.93 -28.97
N TYR A 178 -28.02 -3.68 -29.43
CA TYR A 178 -26.64 -3.22 -29.58
C TYR A 178 -26.17 -3.27 -31.03
N SER A 179 -25.59 -2.16 -31.49
CA SER A 179 -24.91 -2.10 -32.78
C SER A 179 -23.61 -2.93 -32.78
N GLU A 180 -23.12 -3.29 -33.98
CA GLU A 180 -21.83 -3.99 -34.13
C GLU A 180 -20.65 -3.22 -33.54
N GLU A 181 -20.72 -1.88 -33.49
CA GLU A 181 -19.65 -1.07 -32.91
C GLU A 181 -19.68 -1.12 -31.38
N GLN A 182 -20.86 -1.11 -30.77
CA GLN A 182 -21.03 -1.24 -29.31
C GLN A 182 -20.60 -2.62 -28.79
N LYS A 183 -20.58 -3.64 -29.66
CA LYS A 183 -20.09 -4.99 -29.35
C LYS A 183 -18.56 -5.10 -29.36
N LYS A 184 -17.86 -4.13 -29.98
CA LYS A 184 -16.40 -4.15 -30.05
C LYS A 184 -15.81 -3.53 -28.79
N ARG A 185 -14.73 -4.14 -28.31
CA ARG A 185 -13.93 -3.55 -27.23
C ARG A 185 -13.04 -2.44 -27.80
N PRO A 186 -13.07 -1.22 -27.23
CA PRO A 186 -12.18 -0.16 -27.66
C PRO A 186 -10.70 -0.57 -27.49
N LEU A 187 -9.88 -0.27 -28.50
CA LEU A 187 -8.45 -0.49 -28.45
C LEU A 187 -7.73 0.82 -28.12
N LYS A 188 -6.85 0.78 -27.13
CA LYS A 188 -6.03 1.92 -26.72
C LYS A 188 -4.63 1.42 -26.39
N ASN A 189 -3.63 2.04 -27.03
CA ASN A 189 -2.24 1.59 -26.88
C ASN A 189 -1.76 1.76 -25.43
N PRO A 190 -0.87 0.87 -24.95
CA PRO A 190 -0.25 1.04 -23.64
C PRO A 190 0.65 2.27 -23.63
N ILE A 191 0.79 2.88 -22.46
CA ILE A 191 1.66 4.04 -22.24
C ILE A 191 2.74 3.61 -21.26
N LYS A 192 3.99 3.99 -21.52
CA LYS A 192 5.08 3.84 -20.56
C LYS A 192 5.85 5.15 -20.46
N TYR A 193 5.97 5.65 -19.24
CA TYR A 193 6.81 6.76 -18.88
C TYR A 193 7.94 6.25 -17.98
N VAL A 194 9.15 6.77 -18.19
CA VAL A 194 10.30 6.54 -17.32
C VAL A 194 10.85 7.91 -16.95
N ALA A 195 10.95 8.18 -15.66
CA ALA A 195 11.48 9.42 -15.15
C ALA A 195 12.95 9.58 -15.58
N GLU A 196 13.36 10.83 -15.78
CA GLU A 196 14.77 11.15 -16.00
C GLU A 196 15.58 10.83 -14.73
N ASP A 197 16.86 10.50 -14.92
CA ASP A 197 17.76 10.27 -13.81
C ASP A 197 18.01 11.60 -13.07
N GLN A 198 17.64 11.63 -11.79
CA GLN A 198 17.73 12.80 -10.92
C GLN A 198 18.17 12.38 -9.52
N ASP A 199 18.93 13.26 -8.87
CA ASP A 199 19.31 13.05 -7.47
C ASP A 199 18.16 13.43 -6.55
N LYS A 200 17.29 12.45 -6.30
CA LYS A 200 16.10 12.57 -5.45
C LYS A 200 16.45 13.03 -4.03
N HIS A 201 17.63 12.67 -3.51
CA HIS A 201 18.05 13.09 -2.18
C HIS A 201 18.34 14.58 -2.19
N LYS A 202 19.10 15.06 -3.18
CA LYS A 202 19.38 16.49 -3.35
C LYS A 202 18.07 17.29 -3.47
N ASP A 203 17.13 16.86 -4.30
CA ASP A 203 15.87 17.58 -4.50
C ASP A 203 15.03 17.63 -3.22
N HIS A 204 14.98 16.53 -2.46
CA HIS A 204 14.30 16.49 -1.16
C HIS A 204 14.91 17.48 -0.16
N PHE A 205 16.25 17.55 -0.08
CA PHE A 205 16.94 18.52 0.78
C PHE A 205 16.77 19.96 0.32
N ILE A 206 16.71 20.23 -0.99
CA ILE A 206 16.41 21.57 -1.52
C ILE A 206 15.02 22.01 -1.04
N ASN A 207 13.98 21.19 -1.24
CA ASN A 207 12.62 21.48 -0.77
C ASN A 207 12.58 21.78 0.73
N PHE A 208 13.28 20.98 1.55
CA PHE A 208 13.37 21.21 2.99
C PHE A 208 14.04 22.56 3.32
N PHE A 209 15.22 22.83 2.74
CA PHE A 209 15.95 24.06 3.05
C PHE A 209 15.27 25.33 2.52
N GLU A 210 14.56 25.25 1.40
CA GLU A 210 13.71 26.34 0.92
C GLU A 210 12.57 26.63 1.89
N GLY A 211 11.90 25.59 2.40
CA GLY A 211 10.88 25.72 3.44
C GLY A 211 11.41 26.43 4.69
N VAL A 212 12.60 26.03 5.18
CA VAL A 212 13.25 26.68 6.33
C VAL A 212 13.60 28.14 6.07
N ARG A 213 14.18 28.45 4.90
CA ARG A 213 14.65 29.81 4.59
C ARG A 213 13.51 30.78 4.30
N ASN A 214 12.49 30.33 3.59
CA ASN A 214 11.45 31.19 3.05
C ASN A 214 10.14 31.13 3.87
N GLY A 215 10.02 30.20 4.81
CA GLY A 215 8.78 29.95 5.53
C GLY A 215 7.68 29.35 4.65
N THR A 216 8.05 28.73 3.52
CA THR A 216 7.11 28.07 2.62
C THR A 216 6.77 26.66 3.11
N PRO A 217 5.52 26.20 2.94
CA PRO A 217 5.17 24.82 3.25
C PRO A 217 6.04 23.83 2.47
N VAL A 218 6.60 22.84 3.17
CA VAL A 218 7.33 21.74 2.53
C VAL A 218 6.34 20.73 1.95
N ILE A 219 6.69 20.15 0.81
CA ILE A 219 5.99 18.97 0.27
C ILE A 219 6.02 17.84 1.32
N GLU A 220 4.88 17.16 1.50
CA GLU A 220 4.71 16.10 2.50
C GLU A 220 5.06 16.54 3.94
N GLY A 221 4.55 17.71 4.34
CA GLY A 221 4.73 18.26 5.69
C GLY A 221 4.14 17.39 6.83
N PRO A 222 4.22 17.85 8.10
CA PRO A 222 3.91 17.04 9.27
C PRO A 222 2.52 16.38 9.28
N GLU A 223 1.48 17.09 8.82
CA GLU A 223 0.13 16.52 8.73
C GLU A 223 0.03 15.39 7.70
N PHE A 224 0.68 15.57 6.55
CA PHE A 224 0.75 14.54 5.52
C PHE A 224 1.49 13.31 6.07
N GLY A 225 2.66 13.52 6.67
CA GLY A 225 3.44 12.45 7.28
C GLY A 225 2.63 11.70 8.35
N PHE A 226 1.87 12.43 9.17
CA PHE A 226 0.98 11.82 10.16
C PHE A 226 -0.14 10.99 9.51
N ARG A 227 -0.79 11.51 8.46
CA ARG A 227 -1.84 10.80 7.69
C ARG A 227 -1.32 9.56 6.97
N ALA A 228 -0.06 9.53 6.55
CA ALA A 228 0.58 8.34 5.99
C ALA A 228 0.99 7.33 7.08
N CYS A 229 1.48 7.80 8.23
CA CYS A 229 1.96 6.95 9.32
C CYS A 229 0.83 6.32 10.17
N ALA A 230 -0.23 7.06 10.46
CA ALA A 230 -1.31 6.58 11.34
C ALA A 230 -1.95 5.28 10.81
N PRO A 231 -2.32 5.16 9.52
CA PRO A 231 -2.86 3.90 8.99
C PRO A 231 -1.89 2.72 9.11
N CYS A 232 -0.58 2.94 9.06
CA CYS A 232 0.41 1.87 9.30
C CYS A 232 0.34 1.34 10.73
N LEU A 233 0.24 2.24 11.71
CA LEU A 233 0.12 1.84 13.11
C LEU A 233 -1.21 1.13 13.36
N LEU A 234 -2.30 1.62 12.74
CA LEU A 234 -3.60 0.98 12.80
C LEU A 234 -3.63 -0.40 12.12
N CYS A 235 -2.79 -0.66 11.12
CA CYS A 235 -2.60 -2.02 10.60
C CYS A 235 -2.00 -2.96 11.66
N ASN A 236 -1.03 -2.47 12.45
CA ASN A 236 -0.48 -3.27 13.54
C ASN A 236 -1.53 -3.51 14.62
N ASP A 237 -2.25 -2.47 15.04
CA ASP A 237 -3.31 -2.60 16.05
C ASP A 237 -4.41 -3.55 15.57
N SER A 238 -4.85 -3.42 14.32
CA SER A 238 -5.80 -4.35 13.70
C SER A 238 -5.32 -5.79 13.75
N TYR A 239 -4.04 -6.02 13.40
CA TYR A 239 -3.44 -7.35 13.41
C TYR A 239 -3.32 -7.93 14.83
N PHE A 240 -2.81 -7.16 15.80
CA PHE A 240 -2.60 -7.68 17.15
C PHE A 240 -3.90 -7.81 17.95
N ASP A 241 -4.86 -6.92 17.74
CA ASP A 241 -6.16 -6.93 18.43
C ASP A 241 -7.23 -7.74 17.69
N GLN A 242 -6.94 -8.21 16.47
CA GLN A 242 -7.85 -9.00 15.62
C GLN A 242 -9.19 -8.29 15.36
N LYS A 243 -9.14 -6.98 15.09
CA LYS A 243 -10.34 -6.14 14.90
C LYS A 243 -10.18 -5.16 13.74
N ILE A 244 -11.30 -4.64 13.28
CA ILE A 244 -11.35 -3.53 12.33
C ILE A 244 -11.04 -2.22 13.09
N MET A 245 -10.20 -1.37 12.50
CA MET A 245 -9.89 -0.05 13.01
C MET A 245 -10.63 1.00 12.17
N ASN A 246 -11.33 1.92 12.83
CA ASN A 246 -11.94 3.07 12.18
C ASN A 246 -11.13 4.33 12.47
N TRP A 247 -10.93 5.16 11.44
CA TRP A 247 -10.06 6.32 11.45
C TRP A 247 -10.77 7.51 10.79
N ASP A 248 -10.64 8.69 11.38
CA ASP A 248 -11.00 9.95 10.74
C ASP A 248 -9.72 10.62 10.20
N PRO A 249 -9.48 10.59 8.88
CA PRO A 249 -8.27 11.18 8.29
C PRO A 249 -8.23 12.71 8.31
N ILE A 250 -9.39 13.36 8.51
CA ILE A 250 -9.48 14.81 8.58
C ILE A 250 -9.21 15.27 10.02
N ALA A 251 -9.94 14.70 10.98
CA ALA A 251 -9.76 15.00 12.39
C ALA A 251 -8.53 14.30 13.01
N MET A 252 -7.88 13.40 12.26
CA MET A 252 -6.66 12.71 12.65
C MET A 252 -6.81 11.92 13.96
N LYS A 253 -7.91 11.18 14.09
CA LYS A 253 -8.25 10.39 15.31
C LYS A 253 -8.99 9.09 15.02
N LEU A 254 -8.92 8.15 15.96
CA LEU A 254 -9.77 6.95 15.97
C LEU A 254 -11.25 7.31 16.11
N THR A 255 -12.13 6.47 15.57
CA THR A 255 -13.60 6.61 15.64
C THR A 255 -14.30 5.36 16.15
#